data_AF-A0A1Q6PV78-F1
#
_entry.id   AF-A0A1Q6PV78-F1
#
_cell.length_a   1.000
_cell.length_b   1.000
_cell.length_c   1.000
_cell.angle_alpha   90.00
_cell.angle_beta   90.00
_cell.angle_gamma   90.00
#
_symmetry.space_group_name_H-M   'P 1'
#
loop_
_entity.id
_entity.type
_entity.pdbx_description
1 polymer ?
#
loop_
_entity_poly.entity_id
_entity_poly.type
_entity_poly.pdbx_seq_one_letter_code
_entity_poly.pdbx_strand_id
1 'polypeptide(L)'
;MKKTHLLLMLALCATLLASCSAGEPDVTQTQPVPSISPTNTPDENTVLPGLDDDIILPDGGRNDSTTREATGVTSMDKARRVIEQLEEELERLSEVEEAYVIIAGHKAAVALTFDDQYKAGIDDRFRKIVRERIDSVIGGIDTVALTTDKTVMDALEALQDRLDSVSDMSSLQAELDKILETMNAASRAKA
;
A
#
# COMPACT_ATOMS: atom_id res chain seq x y z
N MET A 1 -1.30 -32.00 -20.84
CA MET A 1 -2.32 -32.12 -21.90
C MET A 1 -3.69 -31.85 -21.30
N LYS A 2 -4.36 -30.76 -21.75
CA LYS A 2 -5.80 -30.42 -21.62
C LYS A 2 -5.97 -28.91 -21.88
N LYS A 3 -5.70 -28.47 -23.11
CA LYS A 3 -6.02 -27.12 -23.62
C LYS A 3 -7.18 -27.28 -24.58
N THR A 4 -8.40 -27.39 -24.07
CA THR A 4 -9.59 -27.31 -24.92
C THR A 4 -10.79 -26.79 -24.13
N HIS A 5 -11.48 -25.82 -24.73
CA HIS A 5 -12.90 -25.46 -24.50
C HIS A 5 -13.26 -24.37 -23.49
N LEU A 6 -12.77 -23.14 -23.65
CA LEU A 6 -13.61 -21.98 -23.23
C LEU A 6 -13.33 -20.66 -23.98
N LEU A 7 -13.11 -20.72 -25.29
CA LEU A 7 -13.14 -19.52 -26.17
C LEU A 7 -14.43 -19.52 -26.99
N LEU A 8 -15.57 -19.45 -26.31
CA LEU A 8 -16.85 -19.21 -26.95
C LEU A 8 -17.69 -18.29 -26.07
N MET A 9 -17.57 -16.97 -26.29
CA MET A 9 -18.66 -15.98 -26.33
C MET A 9 -18.07 -14.56 -26.40
N LEU A 10 -17.38 -14.30 -27.51
CA LEU A 10 -17.12 -12.96 -27.99
C LEU A 10 -18.41 -12.43 -28.63
N ALA A 11 -19.20 -11.65 -27.89
CA ALA A 11 -20.14 -10.65 -28.38
C ALA A 11 -20.89 -10.07 -27.18
N LEU A 12 -20.87 -8.75 -26.98
CA LEU A 12 -22.07 -7.91 -27.12
C LEU A 12 -21.87 -6.50 -26.50
N CYS A 13 -21.93 -5.50 -27.38
CA CYS A 13 -22.39 -4.11 -27.18
C CYS A 13 -21.52 -3.07 -26.45
N ALA A 14 -20.79 -2.31 -27.28
CA ALA A 14 -20.62 -0.87 -27.12
C ALA A 14 -21.96 -0.10 -27.28
N THR A 15 -21.94 1.17 -26.87
CA THR A 15 -22.99 2.23 -26.87
C THR A 15 -23.78 2.28 -25.56
N LEU A 16 -23.83 3.40 -24.83
CA LEU A 16 -24.42 4.68 -25.25
C LEU A 16 -23.81 5.89 -24.53
N LEU A 17 -23.62 6.97 -25.29
CA LEU A 17 -23.37 8.34 -24.82
C LEU A 17 -24.69 9.11 -24.67
N ALA A 18 -24.70 10.00 -23.67
CA ALA A 18 -25.45 11.25 -23.57
C ALA A 18 -26.99 11.23 -23.42
N SER A 19 -27.48 11.72 -22.29
CA SER A 19 -28.63 12.63 -22.26
C SER A 19 -28.52 13.63 -21.11
N CYS A 20 -28.61 14.89 -21.51
CA CYS A 20 -28.67 16.09 -20.70
C CYS A 20 -30.14 16.46 -20.51
N SER A 21 -30.55 16.94 -19.33
CA SER A 21 -31.61 17.96 -19.28
C SER A 21 -31.49 18.79 -18.02
N ALA A 22 -31.38 20.10 -18.25
CA ALA A 22 -31.46 21.18 -17.29
C ALA A 22 -32.87 21.34 -16.71
N GLY A 23 -32.93 21.95 -15.52
CA GLY A 23 -34.15 22.41 -14.87
C GLY A 23 -33.79 23.20 -13.60
N GLU A 24 -33.61 24.50 -13.73
CA GLU A 24 -33.67 25.51 -12.66
C GLU A 24 -35.03 26.24 -12.76
N PRO A 25 -35.43 27.16 -11.86
CA PRO A 25 -34.95 27.51 -10.51
C PRO A 25 -36.13 27.53 -9.46
N ASP A 26 -35.86 27.76 -8.16
CA ASP A 26 -36.51 28.80 -7.33
C ASP A 26 -36.09 28.75 -5.83
N VAL A 27 -35.22 29.72 -5.47
CA VAL A 27 -35.32 30.71 -4.38
C VAL A 27 -35.32 30.32 -2.87
N THR A 28 -34.45 31.05 -2.16
CA THR A 28 -34.34 31.34 -0.70
C THR A 28 -33.51 30.32 0.09
N GLN A 29 -32.35 30.68 0.66
CA GLN A 29 -32.28 31.54 1.85
C GLN A 29 -30.83 32.02 2.15
N THR A 30 -30.64 33.33 2.04
CA THR A 30 -29.81 34.27 2.82
C THR A 30 -28.36 33.91 3.24
N GLN A 31 -27.38 34.62 2.66
CA GLN A 31 -26.10 35.00 3.27
C GLN A 31 -26.25 36.34 4.05
N PRO A 32 -25.34 36.69 4.98
CA PRO A 32 -24.15 37.47 4.61
C PRO A 32 -22.84 37.15 5.37
N VAL A 33 -21.72 37.48 4.72
CA VAL A 33 -20.29 37.53 5.11
C VAL A 33 -19.95 38.83 5.91
N PRO A 34 -18.68 39.20 6.24
CA PRO A 34 -17.61 38.59 7.07
C PRO A 34 -17.04 39.60 8.13
N SER A 35 -16.12 39.22 9.04
CA SER A 35 -15.17 40.18 9.67
C SER A 35 -13.94 39.55 10.34
N ILE A 36 -12.88 40.36 10.35
CA ILE A 36 -11.45 40.08 10.48
C ILE A 36 -10.89 40.42 11.89
N SER A 37 -10.03 39.53 12.42
CA SER A 37 -8.81 39.71 13.26
C SER A 37 -8.88 40.53 14.59
N PRO A 38 -7.76 40.64 15.36
CA PRO A 38 -7.07 39.64 16.20
C PRO A 38 -7.00 40.10 17.69
N THR A 39 -6.60 39.27 18.66
CA THR A 39 -6.02 39.76 19.95
C THR A 39 -5.16 38.68 20.61
N ASN A 40 -3.85 38.96 20.69
CA ASN A 40 -2.89 38.37 21.63
C ASN A 40 -3.23 38.81 23.06
N THR A 41 -3.04 37.97 24.08
CA THR A 41 -2.19 38.22 25.28
C THR A 41 -2.30 37.07 26.31
N PRO A 42 -1.33 36.92 27.24
CA PRO A 42 -0.69 35.64 27.59
C PRO A 42 -0.94 35.17 29.05
N ASP A 43 -0.29 34.04 29.37
CA ASP A 43 0.11 33.55 30.71
C ASP A 43 -1.01 33.21 31.70
N GLU A 44 -1.02 31.98 32.22
CA GLU A 44 -0.54 31.77 33.59
C GLU A 44 -0.25 30.30 33.88
N ASN A 45 0.99 30.09 34.31
CA ASN A 45 1.57 28.88 34.84
C ASN A 45 0.82 28.41 36.11
N THR A 46 0.22 27.21 36.11
CA THR A 46 -0.13 26.51 37.35
C THR A 46 0.46 25.11 37.33
N VAL A 47 1.62 25.00 37.97
CA VAL A 47 2.27 23.75 38.38
C VAL A 47 1.49 23.18 39.56
N LEU A 48 1.05 21.92 39.45
CA LEU A 48 0.65 21.09 40.60
C LEU A 48 1.62 19.91 40.68
N PRO A 49 2.32 19.69 41.82
CA PRO A 49 3.24 18.57 41.98
C PRO A 49 2.60 17.39 42.71
N GLY A 50 2.94 16.18 42.25
CA GLY A 50 3.01 14.96 43.07
C GLY A 50 1.90 13.94 42.88
N LEU A 51 2.22 12.82 42.23
CA LEU A 51 2.22 11.47 42.83
C LEU A 51 2.63 10.42 41.78
N ASP A 52 3.78 9.79 42.04
CA ASP A 52 4.23 8.55 41.42
C ASP A 52 3.28 7.39 41.79
N ASP A 53 2.96 6.50 40.83
CA ASP A 53 3.12 5.04 40.92
C ASP A 53 2.40 4.30 39.76
N ASP A 54 3.07 3.26 39.28
CA ASP A 54 2.75 2.32 38.21
C ASP A 54 1.30 1.81 38.13
N ILE A 55 0.66 1.95 36.95
CA ILE A 55 -0.23 0.92 36.39
C ILE A 55 -0.03 0.84 34.86
N ILE A 56 0.63 -0.23 34.42
CA ILE A 56 0.54 -0.79 33.07
C ILE A 56 -0.86 -1.41 32.90
N LEU A 57 -1.58 -1.04 31.85
CA LEU A 57 -2.32 -1.94 30.94
C LEU A 57 -2.88 -1.15 29.72
N PRO A 58 -2.96 -1.81 28.54
CA PRO A 58 -3.18 -1.15 27.25
C PRO A 58 -4.68 -0.98 27.00
N ASP A 59 -5.15 0.26 26.88
CA ASP A 59 -6.51 0.49 26.42
C ASP A 59 -6.57 0.31 24.90
N GLY A 60 -7.45 -0.60 24.48
CA GLY A 60 -7.67 -0.98 23.10
C GLY A 60 -8.24 0.19 22.31
N GLY A 61 -7.36 0.94 21.66
CA GLY A 61 -7.71 2.00 20.71
C GLY A 61 -8.36 1.42 19.45
N ARG A 62 -9.68 1.30 19.49
CA ARG A 62 -10.53 1.30 18.30
C ARG A 62 -10.39 2.65 17.60
N ASN A 63 -9.68 2.61 16.46
CA ASN A 63 -9.75 3.47 15.29
C ASN A 63 -10.23 4.93 15.47
N ASP A 64 -9.30 5.89 15.43
CA ASP A 64 -9.53 7.06 14.61
C ASP A 64 -8.21 7.70 14.18
N SER A 65 -8.21 8.23 12.96
CA SER A 65 -7.14 8.89 12.19
C SER A 65 -6.00 9.58 12.98
N THR A 66 -5.12 8.81 13.62
CA THR A 66 -3.83 9.32 14.09
C THR A 66 -2.94 9.49 12.87
N THR A 67 -2.27 10.65 12.77
CA THR A 67 -1.06 10.88 11.99
C THR A 67 -0.44 9.56 11.53
N ARG A 68 -0.49 9.25 10.22
CA ARG A 68 0.25 8.10 9.67
C ARG A 68 1.72 8.40 9.92
N GLU A 69 2.18 8.09 11.11
CA GLU A 69 3.58 8.06 11.47
C GLU A 69 4.20 7.13 10.44
N ALA A 70 4.92 7.73 9.48
CA ALA A 70 5.57 7.09 8.36
C ALA A 70 6.75 6.27 8.89
N THR A 71 6.44 5.27 9.70
CA THR A 71 7.37 4.46 10.48
C THR A 71 7.71 3.16 9.77
N GLY A 72 7.16 2.93 8.58
CA GLY A 72 7.30 1.66 7.87
C GLY A 72 6.70 0.50 8.68
N VAL A 73 7.21 -0.70 8.46
CA VAL A 73 6.78 -1.93 9.13
C VAL A 73 7.80 -2.36 10.18
N THR A 74 7.51 -2.06 11.44
CA THR A 74 8.42 -2.33 12.57
C THR A 74 8.07 -3.58 13.36
N SER A 75 6.92 -4.21 13.11
CA SER A 75 6.47 -5.44 13.79
C SER A 75 5.97 -6.52 12.81
N MET A 76 6.08 -7.79 13.21
CA MET A 76 5.70 -8.93 12.37
C MET A 76 4.19 -8.96 12.08
N ASP A 77 3.35 -8.68 13.08
CA ASP A 77 1.89 -8.62 12.89
C ASP A 77 1.49 -7.54 11.88
N LYS A 78 2.20 -6.41 11.90
CA LYS A 78 2.01 -5.33 10.94
C LYS A 78 2.48 -5.75 9.55
N ALA A 79 3.61 -6.45 9.45
CA ALA A 79 4.12 -6.97 8.18
C ALA A 79 3.09 -7.87 7.52
N ARG A 80 2.58 -8.87 8.24
CA ARG A 80 1.57 -9.83 7.74
C ARG A 80 0.32 -9.12 7.22
N ARG A 81 -0.28 -8.26 8.06
CA ARG A 81 -1.48 -7.51 7.67
C ARG A 81 -1.25 -6.61 6.44
N VAL A 82 -0.11 -5.93 6.38
CA VAL A 82 0.21 -5.01 5.27
C VAL A 82 0.52 -5.78 3.99
N ILE A 83 1.23 -6.90 4.08
CA ILE A 83 1.54 -7.77 2.95
C ILE A 83 0.25 -8.28 2.31
N GLU A 84 -0.63 -8.91 3.10
CA GLU A 84 -1.93 -9.41 2.62
C GLU A 84 -2.75 -8.31 1.95
N GLN A 85 -2.84 -7.13 2.58
CA GLN A 85 -3.58 -6.00 2.00
C GLN A 85 -2.97 -5.49 0.70
N LEU A 86 -1.64 -5.46 0.59
CA LEU A 86 -0.98 -4.99 -0.62
C LEU A 86 -1.12 -5.98 -1.77
N GLU A 87 -1.07 -7.27 -1.51
CA GLU A 87 -1.30 -8.29 -2.53
C GLU A 87 -2.69 -8.15 -3.11
N GLU A 88 -3.71 -8.08 -2.26
CA GLU A 88 -5.08 -7.86 -2.72
C GLU A 88 -5.24 -6.56 -3.54
N GLU A 89 -4.61 -5.47 -3.10
CA GLU A 89 -4.67 -4.18 -3.81
C GLU A 89 -3.93 -4.22 -5.16
N LEU A 90 -2.85 -5.00 -5.26
CA LEU A 90 -2.08 -5.15 -6.49
C LEU A 90 -2.75 -6.10 -7.47
N GLU A 91 -3.36 -7.19 -7.00
CA GLU A 91 -4.15 -8.12 -7.82
C GLU A 91 -5.46 -7.51 -8.33
N ARG A 92 -5.94 -6.43 -7.69
CA ARG A 92 -7.06 -5.63 -8.23
C ARG A 92 -6.67 -4.83 -9.47
N LEU A 93 -5.38 -4.69 -9.78
CA LEU A 93 -4.95 -4.03 -11.01
C LEU A 93 -5.21 -4.96 -12.19
N SER A 94 -5.90 -4.45 -13.22
CA SER A 94 -6.21 -5.20 -14.44
C SER A 94 -4.98 -5.69 -15.21
N GLU A 95 -3.82 -5.11 -14.93
CA GLU A 95 -2.54 -5.44 -15.52
C GLU A 95 -1.85 -6.64 -14.82
N VAL A 96 -2.26 -6.98 -13.59
CA VAL A 96 -1.60 -7.98 -12.73
C VAL A 96 -2.45 -9.24 -12.66
N GLU A 97 -1.81 -10.39 -12.84
CA GLU A 97 -2.43 -11.71 -12.65
C GLU A 97 -2.16 -12.24 -11.24
N GLU A 98 -0.92 -12.13 -10.75
CA GLU A 98 -0.51 -12.58 -9.41
C GLU A 98 0.48 -11.58 -8.79
N ALA A 99 0.38 -11.37 -7.47
CA ALA A 99 1.29 -10.49 -6.74
C ALA A 99 1.84 -11.14 -5.48
N TYR A 100 3.16 -11.05 -5.29
CA TYR A 100 3.84 -11.46 -4.07
C TYR A 100 4.57 -10.27 -3.47
N VAL A 101 4.21 -9.90 -2.25
CA VAL A 101 4.76 -8.73 -1.55
C VAL A 101 5.46 -9.16 -0.26
N ILE A 102 6.65 -8.64 -0.01
CA ILE A 102 7.28 -8.68 1.31
C ILE A 102 7.69 -7.26 1.70
N ILE A 103 7.26 -6.83 2.90
CA ILE A 103 7.67 -5.57 3.49
C ILE A 103 8.26 -5.80 4.88
N ALA A 104 9.39 -5.16 5.12
CA ALA A 104 10.03 -5.12 6.43
C ALA A 104 10.81 -3.80 6.61
N GLY A 105 10.63 -3.15 7.76
CA GLY A 105 11.17 -1.80 8.00
C GLY A 105 10.67 -0.79 6.98
N HIS A 106 11.59 -0.17 6.25
CA HIS A 106 11.31 0.86 5.23
C HIS A 106 11.50 0.33 3.80
N LYS A 107 11.54 -0.99 3.63
CA LYS A 107 11.81 -1.64 2.35
C LYS A 107 10.68 -2.58 1.95
N ALA A 108 10.42 -2.63 0.65
CA ALA A 108 9.45 -3.49 0.01
C ALA A 108 10.07 -4.18 -1.20
N ALA A 109 9.89 -5.49 -1.28
CA ALA A 109 10.09 -6.25 -2.51
C ALA A 109 8.72 -6.71 -3.01
N VAL A 110 8.48 -6.49 -4.29
CA VAL A 110 7.23 -6.81 -4.96
C VAL A 110 7.56 -7.61 -6.22
N ALA A 111 7.12 -8.86 -6.26
CA ALA A 111 7.17 -9.70 -7.44
C ALA A 111 5.77 -9.79 -8.04
N LEU A 112 5.68 -9.65 -9.36
CA LEU A 112 4.41 -9.59 -10.07
C LEU A 112 4.44 -10.47 -11.31
N THR A 113 3.36 -11.21 -11.51
CA THR A 113 3.01 -11.81 -12.79
C THR A 113 2.02 -10.88 -13.47
N PHE A 114 2.33 -10.44 -14.69
CA PHE A 114 1.42 -9.62 -15.47
C PHE A 114 0.42 -10.49 -16.22
N ASP A 115 -0.79 -9.96 -16.40
CA ASP A 115 -1.79 -10.57 -17.26
C ASP A 115 -1.26 -10.72 -18.70
N ASP A 116 -1.68 -11.78 -19.37
CA ASP A 116 -1.28 -12.10 -20.74
C ASP A 116 -1.57 -10.96 -21.74
N GLN A 117 -2.50 -10.06 -21.47
CA GLN A 117 -2.80 -8.89 -22.31
C GLN A 117 -1.85 -7.72 -22.06
N TYR A 118 -1.19 -7.66 -20.91
CA TYR A 118 -0.29 -6.57 -20.55
C TYR A 118 1.15 -6.85 -21.01
N LYS A 119 1.61 -6.10 -22.02
CA LYS A 119 2.93 -6.32 -22.66
C LYS A 119 3.98 -5.28 -22.32
N ALA A 120 3.63 -4.22 -21.58
CA ALA A 120 4.56 -3.13 -21.27
C ALA A 120 5.59 -3.52 -20.19
N GLY A 121 5.24 -4.47 -19.32
CA GLY A 121 6.12 -4.88 -18.22
C GLY A 121 6.23 -3.81 -17.12
N ILE A 122 7.33 -3.84 -16.35
CA ILE A 122 7.59 -2.87 -15.28
C ILE A 122 8.19 -1.59 -15.87
N ASP A 123 7.33 -0.70 -16.34
CA ASP A 123 7.69 0.64 -16.79
C ASP A 123 7.54 1.70 -15.67
N ASP A 124 7.95 2.94 -15.93
CA ASP A 124 7.88 4.03 -14.94
C ASP A 124 6.44 4.33 -14.50
N ARG A 125 5.48 4.18 -15.41
CA ARG A 125 4.06 4.37 -15.11
C ARG A 125 3.59 3.32 -14.11
N PHE A 126 3.88 2.05 -14.35
CA PHE A 126 3.49 0.96 -13.49
C PHE A 126 4.20 1.04 -12.14
N ARG A 127 5.49 1.38 -12.11
CA ARG A 127 6.24 1.65 -10.87
C ARG A 127 5.57 2.74 -10.03
N LYS A 128 5.08 3.80 -10.67
CA LYS A 128 4.36 4.88 -9.99
C LYS A 128 3.03 4.39 -9.38
N ILE A 129 2.26 3.62 -10.14
CA ILE A 129 0.99 3.05 -9.66
C ILE A 129 1.21 2.16 -8.44
N VAL A 130 2.18 1.24 -8.50
CA VAL A 130 2.48 0.36 -7.36
C VAL A 130 2.94 1.16 -6.15
N ARG A 131 3.79 2.19 -6.34
CA ARG A 131 4.22 3.05 -5.24
C ARG A 131 3.04 3.77 -4.58
N GLU A 132 2.12 4.32 -5.37
CA GLU A 132 0.91 4.97 -4.86
C GLU A 132 0.02 3.99 -4.07
N ARG A 133 -0.09 2.73 -4.51
CA ARG A 133 -0.81 1.68 -3.76
C ARG A 133 -0.13 1.37 -2.44
N ILE A 134 1.20 1.22 -2.45
CA ILE A 134 1.98 0.99 -1.23
C ILE A 134 1.79 2.14 -0.25
N ASP A 135 2.00 3.38 -0.69
CA ASP A 135 1.86 4.57 0.17
C ASP A 135 0.43 4.74 0.70
N SER A 136 -0.58 4.28 -0.06
CA SER A 136 -1.98 4.28 0.36
C SER A 136 -2.27 3.30 1.50
N VAL A 137 -1.56 2.17 1.58
CA VAL A 137 -1.70 1.19 2.66
C VAL A 137 -0.77 1.54 3.82
N ILE A 138 0.52 1.70 3.53
CA ILE A 138 1.61 1.91 4.48
C ILE A 138 2.53 3.06 4.04
N GLY A 139 2.67 4.07 4.92
CA GLY A 139 3.61 5.17 4.71
C GLY A 139 5.00 4.86 5.27
N GLY A 140 6.01 5.58 4.77
CA GLY A 140 7.39 5.47 5.25
C GLY A 140 8.18 4.31 4.65
N ILE A 141 7.84 3.92 3.41
CA ILE A 141 8.61 2.96 2.61
C ILE A 141 9.52 3.75 1.67
N ASP A 142 10.83 3.69 1.92
CA ASP A 142 11.82 4.41 1.12
C ASP A 142 12.14 3.64 -0.16
N THR A 143 12.28 2.32 -0.04
CA THR A 143 12.74 1.43 -1.10
C THR A 143 11.61 0.50 -1.52
N VAL A 144 11.23 0.59 -2.79
CA VAL A 144 10.30 -0.35 -3.44
C VAL A 144 11.01 -0.94 -4.63
N ALA A 145 11.28 -2.24 -4.57
CA ALA A 145 11.85 -2.97 -5.69
C ALA A 145 10.76 -3.82 -6.34
N LEU A 146 10.70 -3.76 -7.67
CA LEU A 146 9.72 -4.48 -8.48
C LEU A 146 10.44 -5.46 -9.40
N THR A 147 9.91 -6.67 -9.53
CA THR A 147 10.45 -7.70 -10.42
C THR A 147 9.36 -8.56 -11.03
N THR A 148 9.67 -9.13 -12.19
CA THR A 148 8.90 -10.22 -12.83
C THR A 148 9.79 -11.46 -13.02
N ASP A 149 10.96 -11.48 -12.39
CA ASP A 149 11.90 -12.59 -12.51
C ASP A 149 11.39 -13.77 -11.69
N LYS A 150 11.26 -14.93 -12.35
CA LYS A 150 10.71 -16.12 -11.72
C LYS A 150 11.53 -16.62 -10.53
N THR A 151 12.87 -16.50 -10.57
CA THR A 151 13.72 -16.90 -9.45
C THR A 151 13.49 -16.03 -8.23
N VAL A 152 13.28 -14.73 -8.43
CA VAL A 152 12.97 -13.83 -7.32
C VAL A 152 11.56 -14.09 -6.80
N MET A 153 10.60 -14.32 -7.69
CA MET A 153 9.22 -14.64 -7.30
C MET A 153 9.16 -15.90 -6.43
N ASP A 154 9.77 -16.99 -6.87
CA ASP A 154 9.84 -18.25 -6.10
C ASP A 154 10.52 -18.02 -4.73
N ALA A 155 11.48 -17.09 -4.64
CA ALA A 155 12.14 -16.72 -3.38
C ALA A 155 11.26 -15.86 -2.46
N LEU A 156 10.44 -14.95 -3.00
CA LEU A 156 9.46 -14.20 -2.21
C LEU A 156 8.36 -15.11 -1.69
N GLU A 157 7.81 -15.99 -2.53
CA GLU A 157 6.80 -16.99 -2.14
C GLU A 157 7.33 -17.85 -0.98
N ALA A 158 8.55 -18.39 -1.12
CA ALA A 158 9.17 -19.17 -0.04
C ALA A 158 9.41 -18.35 1.24
N LEU A 159 9.64 -17.03 1.12
CA LEU A 159 9.79 -16.15 2.28
C LEU A 159 8.43 -15.87 2.95
N GLN A 160 7.35 -15.75 2.17
CA GLN A 160 5.99 -15.60 2.68
C GLN A 160 5.51 -16.84 3.40
N ASP A 161 5.70 -18.03 2.83
CA ASP A 161 5.38 -19.30 3.50
C ASP A 161 6.11 -19.42 4.84
N ARG A 162 7.33 -18.88 4.90
CA ARG A 162 8.13 -18.83 6.13
C ARG A 162 7.76 -17.67 7.05
N LEU A 163 7.06 -16.64 6.58
CA LEU A 163 6.73 -15.44 7.35
C LEU A 163 5.95 -15.76 8.63
N ASP A 164 5.11 -16.79 8.59
CA ASP A 164 4.40 -17.30 9.76
C ASP A 164 5.30 -18.00 10.76
N SER A 165 6.38 -18.62 10.28
CA SER A 165 7.38 -19.31 11.09
C SER A 165 8.47 -18.39 11.62
N VAL A 166 8.77 -17.28 10.92
CA VAL A 166 9.76 -16.29 11.34
C VAL A 166 9.16 -15.46 12.47
N SER A 167 9.79 -15.52 13.65
CA SER A 167 9.34 -14.76 14.83
C SER A 167 9.99 -13.37 14.93
N ASP A 168 11.13 -13.17 14.25
CA ASP A 168 11.99 -12.00 14.41
C ASP A 168 11.99 -11.09 13.18
N MET A 169 11.71 -9.81 13.40
CA MET A 169 11.71 -8.79 12.34
C MET A 169 13.08 -8.64 11.67
N SER A 170 14.17 -8.67 12.45
CA SER A 170 15.53 -8.53 11.92
C SER A 170 15.88 -9.65 10.93
N SER A 171 15.37 -10.87 11.16
CA SER A 171 15.57 -12.01 10.27
C SER A 171 14.81 -11.83 8.96
N LEU A 172 13.56 -11.34 9.02
CA LEU A 172 12.78 -11.00 7.84
C LEU A 172 13.46 -9.90 7.01
N GLN A 173 13.96 -8.86 7.68
CA GLN A 173 14.70 -7.77 7.02
C GLN A 173 15.97 -8.27 6.33
N ALA A 174 16.74 -9.15 6.97
CA ALA A 174 17.95 -9.71 6.39
C ALA A 174 17.67 -10.58 5.15
N GLU A 175 16.62 -11.40 5.18
CA GLU A 175 16.19 -12.20 4.03
C GLU A 175 15.67 -11.30 2.89
N LEU A 176 14.89 -10.27 3.22
CA LEU A 176 14.44 -9.26 2.26
C LEU A 176 15.62 -8.54 1.60
N ASP A 177 16.61 -8.11 2.39
CA ASP A 177 17.81 -7.44 1.86
C ASP A 177 18.58 -8.33 0.88
N LYS A 178 18.71 -9.63 1.17
CA LYS A 178 19.33 -10.59 0.26
C LYS A 178 18.55 -10.75 -1.05
N ILE A 179 17.21 -10.75 -0.98
CA ILE A 179 16.35 -10.77 -2.18
C ILE A 179 16.57 -9.49 -3.00
N LEU A 180 16.58 -8.31 -2.36
CA LEU A 180 16.83 -7.03 -3.02
C LEU A 180 18.21 -6.97 -3.69
N GLU A 181 19.24 -7.51 -3.04
CA GLU A 181 20.57 -7.64 -3.64
C GLU A 181 20.55 -8.54 -4.89
N THR A 182 19.82 -9.66 -4.83
CA THR A 182 19.65 -10.58 -5.96
C THR A 182 18.92 -9.90 -7.12
N MET A 183 17.86 -9.12 -6.85
CA MET A 183 17.16 -8.31 -7.85
C MET A 183 18.08 -7.27 -8.49
N ASN A 184 18.89 -6.59 -7.69
CA ASN A 184 19.85 -5.59 -8.16
C ASN A 184 21.01 -6.22 -8.96
N ALA A 185 21.39 -7.46 -8.67
CA ALA A 185 22.36 -8.21 -9.46
C ALA A 185 21.75 -8.67 -10.79
N ALA A 186 20.54 -9.21 -10.77
CA ALA A 186 19.82 -9.68 -11.96
C ALA A 186 19.49 -8.54 -12.92
N SER A 187 19.06 -7.38 -12.41
CA SER A 187 18.81 -6.18 -13.22
C SER A 187 20.09 -5.64 -13.88
N ARG A 188 21.23 -5.65 -13.17
CA ARG A 188 22.53 -5.27 -13.75
C ARG A 188 23.03 -6.24 -14.82
N ALA A 189 22.75 -7.54 -14.68
CA ALA A 189 23.15 -8.53 -15.68
C ALA A 189 22.36 -8.43 -16.99
N LYS A 190 21.22 -7.74 -16.98
CA LYS A 190 20.30 -7.59 -18.12
C LYS A 190 20.46 -6.24 -18.86
N ALA A 191 21.27 -5.33 -18.32
CA ALA A 191 21.63 -4.04 -18.91
C ALA A 191 22.86 -4.17 -19.82
#